data_AF-A0A1H7Z1S7-F1
#
_entry.id   AF-A0A1H7Z1S7-F1
#
_cell.length_a   1.000
_cell.length_b   1.000
_cell.length_c   1.000
_cell.angle_alpha   90.00
_cell.angle_beta   90.00
_cell.angle_gamma   90.00
#
_symmetry.space_group_name_H-M   'P 1'
#
loop_
_entity.id
_entity.type
_entity.pdbx_description
1 polymer ?
#
loop_
_entity_poly.entity_id
_entity_poly.type
_entity_poly.pdbx_seq_one_letter_code
_entity_poly.pdbx_strand_id
1 'polypeptide(L)'
;MKDENAQYLLAKVMGWQDQDVVLDNVPVLRLLADYKYDGYQRFGPGRRFVESLALWLNQFDMPDRAAALGFVLERLVYVSDHELSHLVQHAYPDVIVQERIRLVAEEKGIPTYRVGEICRDDRFKELKLKSLYLGLSDGARTNELRRASNGEISNEQIWQAYELGEAKAEDMLQALAKALKKSPPTPLPDNEDIWQAYESGDKAQANVLIDALRAKPASGGVKQPAKFTLVWLMDDFSGSGNTYIRFDSASNKFKGKIKKIYERLHQGDLIDTSHYEVFLLLYVATRQAIDHIEYWSERFTSENNYKPLQVRVLWIIEPGVGLTHNVPAELQSILINPKYYDPAAFDEHIEVGGTSTAQMGFAGCALPVVLSHNTPNNSVYMLWGSEAHDFHGLFPRVSRHKEF
;
A
#
# COMPACT_ATOMS: atom_id res chain seq x y z
N MET A 1 8.14 31.37 -24.56
CA MET A 1 8.48 32.37 -23.53
C MET A 1 8.84 31.78 -22.16
N LYS A 2 7.94 31.16 -21.37
CA LYS A 2 8.34 30.61 -20.05
C LYS A 2 9.24 29.36 -20.16
N ASP A 3 8.93 28.47 -21.11
CA ASP A 3 9.67 27.21 -21.26
C ASP A 3 11.09 27.42 -21.81
N GLU A 4 11.28 28.35 -22.75
CA GLU A 4 12.61 28.72 -23.28
C GLU A 4 13.53 29.29 -22.17
N ASN A 5 12.97 30.00 -21.20
CA ASN A 5 13.74 30.53 -20.07
C ASN A 5 14.22 29.41 -19.14
N ALA A 6 13.43 28.35 -18.93
CA ALA A 6 13.82 27.22 -18.10
C ALA A 6 14.95 26.40 -18.76
N GLN A 7 14.93 26.27 -20.10
CA GLN A 7 16.01 25.61 -20.85
C GLN A 7 17.32 26.40 -20.78
N TYR A 8 17.24 27.72 -20.98
CA TYR A 8 18.40 28.59 -20.82
C TYR A 8 18.95 28.56 -19.39
N LEU A 9 18.07 28.52 -18.39
CA LEU A 9 18.47 28.40 -16.99
C LEU A 9 19.20 27.08 -16.74
N LEU A 10 18.66 25.95 -17.20
CA LEU A 10 19.29 24.64 -17.03
C LEU A 10 20.65 24.58 -17.73
N ALA A 11 20.75 25.03 -18.98
CA ALA A 11 22.02 25.08 -19.71
C ALA A 11 23.05 25.95 -18.99
N LYS A 12 22.63 27.11 -18.47
CA LYS A 12 23.48 28.01 -17.69
C LYS A 12 23.96 27.37 -16.39
N VAL A 13 23.09 26.69 -15.65
CA VAL A 13 23.44 25.98 -14.41
C VAL A 13 24.40 24.83 -14.71
N MET A 14 24.18 24.09 -15.79
CA MET A 14 25.05 22.98 -16.16
C MET A 14 26.38 23.42 -16.81
N GLY A 15 26.52 24.71 -17.15
CA GLY A 15 27.69 25.21 -17.87
C GLY A 15 27.79 24.65 -19.29
N TRP A 16 26.68 24.22 -19.88
CA TRP A 16 26.64 23.71 -21.24
C TRP A 16 26.87 24.85 -22.23
N GLN A 17 28.04 24.81 -22.89
CA GLN A 17 28.36 25.73 -23.98
C GLN A 17 28.08 25.12 -25.36
N ASP A 18 28.03 23.79 -25.42
CA ASP A 18 27.71 23.04 -26.63
C ASP A 18 26.19 22.92 -26.79
N GLN A 19 25.69 23.32 -27.95
CA GLN A 19 24.27 23.26 -28.28
C GLN A 19 23.78 21.81 -28.41
N ASP A 20 24.64 20.87 -28.81
CA ASP A 20 24.26 19.46 -28.99
C ASP A 20 23.92 18.81 -27.64
N VAL A 21 24.69 19.09 -26.58
CA VAL A 21 24.43 18.59 -25.22
C VAL A 21 23.08 19.09 -24.67
N VAL A 22 22.71 20.34 -25.00
CA VAL A 22 21.41 20.92 -24.63
C VAL A 22 20.29 20.16 -25.36
N LEU A 23 20.46 19.92 -26.66
CA LEU A 23 19.47 19.22 -27.49
C LEU A 23 19.28 17.75 -27.11
N ASP A 24 20.30 17.10 -26.58
CA ASP A 24 20.20 15.70 -26.13
C ASP A 24 19.43 15.56 -24.80
N ASN A 25 19.60 16.50 -23.87
CA ASN A 25 19.07 16.37 -22.51
C ASN A 25 17.72 17.08 -22.31
N VAL A 26 17.56 18.29 -22.88
CA VAL A 26 16.41 19.15 -22.59
C VAL A 26 15.08 18.57 -23.07
N PRO A 27 14.96 18.01 -24.30
CA PRO A 27 13.70 17.43 -24.76
C PRO A 27 13.23 16.26 -23.89
N VAL A 28 14.15 15.40 -23.44
CA VAL A 28 13.83 14.27 -22.55
C VAL A 28 13.32 14.77 -21.21
N LEU A 29 14.02 15.73 -20.60
CA LEU A 29 13.59 16.32 -19.32
C LEU A 29 12.24 17.01 -19.42
N ARG A 30 11.95 17.69 -20.53
CA ARG A 30 10.65 18.32 -20.76
C ARG A 30 9.55 17.28 -20.91
N LEU A 31 9.80 16.21 -21.68
CA LEU A 31 8.86 15.11 -21.82
C LEU A 31 8.54 14.50 -20.45
N LEU A 32 9.56 14.23 -19.63
CA LEU A 32 9.37 13.69 -18.28
C LEU A 32 8.67 14.67 -17.34
N ALA A 33 8.97 15.97 -17.45
CA ALA A 33 8.29 17.02 -16.69
C ALA A 33 6.79 17.02 -17.00
N ASP A 34 6.43 17.15 -18.29
CA ASP A 34 5.06 17.29 -18.77
C ASP A 34 4.21 16.05 -18.45
N TYR A 35 4.78 14.85 -18.59
CA TYR A 35 4.04 13.59 -18.38
C TYR A 35 4.05 13.09 -16.93
N LYS A 36 5.10 13.36 -16.15
CA LYS A 36 5.27 12.79 -14.80
C LYS A 36 5.52 13.84 -13.74
N TYR A 37 6.61 14.61 -13.84
CA TYR A 37 7.16 15.29 -12.67
C TYR A 37 6.45 16.59 -12.29
N ASP A 38 5.86 17.31 -13.25
CA ASP A 38 5.05 18.52 -12.96
C ASP A 38 3.79 18.17 -12.16
N GLY A 39 3.36 16.91 -12.16
CA GLY A 39 2.26 16.40 -11.36
C GLY A 39 2.58 16.21 -9.87
N TYR A 40 3.79 16.54 -9.41
CA TYR A 40 4.14 16.40 -7.99
C TYR A 40 3.37 17.41 -7.13
N GLN A 41 2.45 16.92 -6.31
CA GLN A 41 1.45 17.71 -5.59
C GLN A 41 2.03 18.60 -4.48
N ARG A 42 3.32 18.44 -4.14
CA ARG A 42 4.01 19.32 -3.18
C ARG A 42 4.76 20.46 -3.84
N PHE A 43 4.76 20.56 -5.17
CA PHE A 43 5.18 21.80 -5.81
C PHE A 43 4.16 22.91 -5.54
N GLY A 44 4.68 24.09 -5.19
CA GLY A 44 3.84 25.27 -5.01
C GLY A 44 3.13 25.70 -6.30
N PRO A 45 2.08 26.53 -6.21
CA PRO A 45 1.33 26.99 -7.38
C PRO A 45 2.24 27.62 -8.43
N GLY A 46 2.18 27.10 -9.66
CA GLY A 46 2.95 27.62 -10.80
C GLY A 46 4.42 27.20 -10.85
N ARG A 47 4.91 26.40 -9.89
CA ARG A 47 6.24 25.79 -9.95
C ARG A 47 6.24 24.61 -10.92
N ARG A 48 7.28 24.52 -11.74
CA ARG A 48 7.51 23.40 -12.66
C ARG A 48 8.77 22.62 -12.30
N PHE A 49 8.83 21.37 -12.75
CA PHE A 49 9.95 20.47 -12.52
C PHE A 49 11.25 21.01 -13.08
N VAL A 50 11.27 21.50 -14.32
CA VAL A 50 12.53 21.94 -14.97
C VAL A 50 13.18 23.10 -14.19
N GLU A 51 12.37 24.02 -13.67
CA GLU A 51 12.84 25.12 -12.84
C GLU A 51 13.37 24.62 -11.49
N SER A 52 12.61 23.72 -10.83
CA SER A 52 13.03 23.05 -9.59
C SER A 52 14.33 22.28 -9.77
N LEU A 53 14.49 21.59 -10.91
CA LEU A 53 15.69 20.85 -11.26
C LEU A 53 16.89 21.78 -11.42
N ALA A 54 16.74 22.90 -12.12
CA ALA A 54 17.82 23.86 -12.28
C ALA A 54 18.22 24.51 -10.94
N LEU A 55 17.25 24.85 -10.09
CA LEU A 55 17.53 25.36 -8.74
C LEU A 55 18.24 24.31 -7.87
N TRP A 56 17.76 23.07 -7.92
CA TRP A 56 18.33 21.96 -7.18
C TRP A 56 19.77 21.67 -7.62
N LEU A 57 20.03 21.58 -8.93
CA LEU A 57 21.37 21.40 -9.49
C LEU A 57 22.32 22.56 -9.15
N ASN A 58 21.80 23.78 -9.00
CA ASN A 58 22.63 24.93 -8.66
C ASN A 58 23.14 24.88 -7.20
N GLN A 59 22.56 24.06 -6.33
CA GLN A 59 23.07 23.81 -4.97
C GLN A 59 24.36 22.96 -4.96
N PHE A 60 24.66 22.25 -6.05
CA PHE A 60 25.85 21.41 -6.16
C PHE A 60 27.06 22.19 -6.65
N ASP A 61 28.23 21.78 -6.17
CA ASP A 61 29.51 22.16 -6.76
C ASP A 61 29.52 21.75 -8.25
N MET A 62 30.14 22.58 -9.10
CA MET A 62 30.10 22.38 -10.56
C MET A 62 30.49 20.96 -11.01
N PRO A 63 31.55 20.33 -10.49
CA PRO A 63 31.92 18.96 -10.86
C PRO A 63 30.86 17.89 -10.55
N ASP A 64 30.01 18.15 -9.56
CA ASP A 64 29.03 17.18 -9.04
C ASP A 64 27.68 17.24 -9.78
N ARG A 65 27.42 18.34 -10.51
CA ARG A 65 26.14 18.58 -11.22
C ARG A 65 25.83 17.50 -12.26
N ALA A 66 26.86 17.00 -12.95
CA ALA A 66 26.69 15.95 -13.95
C ALA A 66 26.19 14.64 -13.32
N ALA A 67 26.75 14.23 -12.18
CA ALA A 67 26.32 13.04 -11.45
C ALA A 67 24.90 13.21 -10.87
N ALA A 68 24.57 14.40 -10.36
CA ALA A 68 23.23 14.72 -9.87
C ALA A 68 22.17 14.69 -10.99
N LEU A 69 22.49 15.19 -12.19
CA LEU A 69 21.60 15.10 -13.35
C LEU A 69 21.46 13.66 -13.85
N GLY A 70 22.58 12.91 -13.94
CA GLY A 70 22.57 11.50 -14.32
C GLY A 70 21.71 10.66 -13.38
N PHE A 71 21.74 10.94 -12.07
CA PHE A 71 20.83 10.33 -11.11
C PHE A 71 19.35 10.51 -11.46
N VAL A 72 18.95 11.73 -11.84
CA VAL A 72 17.56 12.05 -12.22
C VAL A 72 17.16 11.33 -13.50
N LEU A 73 18.05 11.29 -14.50
CA LEU A 73 17.76 10.70 -15.81
C LEU A 73 17.76 9.17 -15.80
N GLU A 74 18.63 8.54 -15.02
CA GLU A 74 18.92 7.10 -15.14
C GLU A 74 18.40 6.27 -13.96
N ARG A 75 18.18 6.87 -12.79
CA ARG A 75 17.89 6.12 -11.55
C ARG A 75 16.58 6.53 -10.88
N LEU A 76 16.06 7.73 -11.12
CA LEU A 76 14.84 8.22 -10.48
C LEU A 76 13.61 7.38 -10.87
N VAL A 77 12.94 6.83 -9.86
CA VAL A 77 11.67 6.12 -10.01
C VAL A 77 10.55 7.03 -9.50
N TYR A 78 9.80 7.61 -10.43
CA TYR A 78 8.63 8.42 -10.11
C TYR A 78 7.35 7.66 -10.40
N VAL A 79 6.50 7.57 -9.37
CA VAL A 79 5.17 6.95 -9.43
C VAL A 79 4.13 8.06 -9.54
N SER A 80 3.60 8.23 -10.74
CA SER A 80 2.56 9.23 -11.00
C SER A 80 1.24 8.89 -10.32
N ASP A 81 0.38 9.89 -10.19
CA ASP A 81 -0.96 9.71 -9.62
C ASP A 81 -1.79 8.71 -10.46
N HIS A 82 -1.67 8.76 -11.78
CA HIS A 82 -2.33 7.84 -12.70
C HIS A 82 -1.81 6.40 -12.56
N GLU A 83 -0.50 6.21 -12.45
CA GLU A 83 0.10 4.88 -12.23
C GLU A 83 -0.35 4.28 -10.90
N LEU A 84 -0.33 5.07 -9.82
CA LEU A 84 -0.80 4.61 -8.51
C LEU A 84 -2.31 4.32 -8.51
N SER A 85 -3.10 5.18 -9.15
CA SER A 85 -4.55 4.98 -9.33
C SER A 85 -4.85 3.69 -10.10
N HIS A 86 -4.07 3.41 -11.14
CA HIS A 86 -4.20 2.16 -11.91
C HIS A 86 -3.90 0.93 -11.03
N LEU A 87 -2.87 0.98 -10.17
CA LEU A 87 -2.62 -0.09 -9.19
C LEU A 87 -3.82 -0.28 -8.24
N VAL A 88 -4.39 0.80 -7.71
CA VAL A 88 -5.56 0.73 -6.83
C VAL A 88 -6.78 0.12 -7.52
N GLN A 89 -6.96 0.39 -8.82
CA GLN A 89 -8.06 -0.18 -9.59
C GLN A 89 -7.92 -1.70 -9.78
N HIS A 90 -6.69 -2.21 -9.89
CA HIS A 90 -6.40 -3.64 -10.00
C HIS A 90 -6.39 -4.39 -8.66
N ALA A 91 -6.17 -3.69 -7.53
CA ALA A 91 -6.22 -4.27 -6.18
C ALA A 91 -7.49 -5.12 -5.93
N TYR A 92 -8.65 -4.66 -6.44
CA TYR A 92 -9.91 -5.39 -6.25
C TYR A 92 -10.02 -6.68 -7.09
N PRO A 93 -10.01 -6.63 -8.43
CA PRO A 93 -10.16 -7.82 -9.27
C PRO A 93 -8.98 -8.80 -9.18
N ASP A 94 -7.76 -8.30 -9.04
CA ASP A 94 -6.56 -9.12 -9.22
C ASP A 94 -5.99 -9.65 -7.91
N VAL A 95 -6.36 -9.06 -6.77
CA VAL A 95 -5.90 -9.53 -5.45
C VAL A 95 -7.07 -9.90 -4.56
N ILE A 96 -7.96 -8.95 -4.25
CA ILE A 96 -9.04 -9.19 -3.26
C ILE A 96 -10.00 -10.29 -3.73
N VAL A 97 -10.44 -10.22 -4.99
CA VAL A 97 -11.29 -11.26 -5.58
C VAL A 97 -10.56 -12.59 -5.67
N GLN A 98 -9.27 -12.59 -6.05
CA GLN A 98 -8.49 -13.83 -6.19
C GLN A 98 -8.25 -14.53 -4.85
N GLU A 99 -7.94 -13.80 -3.77
CA GLU A 99 -7.82 -14.39 -2.43
C GLU A 99 -9.15 -14.94 -1.94
N ARG A 100 -10.26 -14.25 -2.23
CA ARG A 100 -11.59 -14.77 -1.91
C ARG A 100 -11.92 -16.06 -2.70
N ILE A 101 -11.54 -16.14 -3.98
CA ILE A 101 -11.65 -17.38 -4.78
C ILE A 101 -10.82 -18.49 -4.13
N ARG A 102 -9.56 -18.20 -3.80
CA ARG A 102 -8.64 -19.14 -3.16
C ARG A 102 -9.19 -19.68 -1.85
N LEU A 103 -9.69 -18.82 -0.96
CA LEU A 103 -10.24 -19.22 0.34
C LEU A 103 -11.44 -20.17 0.19
N VAL A 104 -12.38 -19.86 -0.72
CA VAL A 104 -13.54 -20.74 -0.97
C VAL A 104 -13.11 -22.05 -1.62
N ALA A 105 -12.18 -22.00 -2.57
CA ALA A 105 -11.61 -23.18 -3.22
C ALA A 105 -10.97 -24.14 -2.22
N GLU A 106 -10.12 -23.61 -1.33
CA GLU A 106 -9.47 -24.38 -0.26
C GLU A 106 -10.50 -24.95 0.74
N GLU A 107 -11.47 -24.14 1.19
CA GLU A 107 -12.51 -24.57 2.15
C GLU A 107 -13.40 -25.69 1.59
N LYS A 108 -13.74 -25.63 0.30
CA LYS A 108 -14.67 -26.56 -0.36
C LYS A 108 -13.98 -27.70 -1.12
N GLY A 109 -12.66 -27.67 -1.25
CA GLY A 109 -11.90 -28.63 -2.07
C GLY A 109 -12.17 -28.48 -3.58
N ILE A 110 -12.54 -27.29 -4.04
CA ILE A 110 -12.78 -27.00 -5.47
C ILE A 110 -11.48 -26.53 -6.11
N PRO A 111 -11.06 -27.05 -7.27
CA PRO A 111 -9.89 -26.51 -7.97
C PRO A 111 -10.04 -25.02 -8.33
N THR A 112 -9.03 -24.20 -8.05
CA THR A 112 -9.07 -22.73 -8.17
C THR A 112 -9.42 -22.21 -9.58
N TYR A 113 -9.13 -22.99 -10.64
CA TYR A 113 -9.48 -22.62 -12.01
C TYR A 113 -10.99 -22.74 -12.31
N ARG A 114 -11.80 -23.38 -11.45
CA ARG A 114 -13.27 -23.49 -11.61
C ARG A 114 -13.97 -22.24 -11.09
N VAL A 115 -13.53 -21.07 -11.55
CA VAL A 115 -13.96 -19.74 -11.06
C VAL A 115 -15.49 -19.57 -11.07
N GLY A 116 -16.17 -19.98 -12.14
CA GLY A 116 -17.62 -19.84 -12.25
C GLY A 116 -18.43 -20.68 -11.24
N GLU A 117 -17.87 -21.78 -10.74
CA GLU A 117 -18.47 -22.57 -9.66
C GLU A 117 -18.25 -21.88 -8.31
N ILE A 118 -17.00 -21.49 -8.05
CA ILE A 118 -16.59 -20.81 -6.81
C ILE A 118 -17.37 -19.51 -6.61
N CYS A 119 -17.49 -18.67 -7.64
CA CYS A 119 -18.18 -17.39 -7.54
C CYS A 119 -19.72 -17.51 -7.35
N ARG A 120 -20.30 -18.67 -7.69
CA ARG A 120 -21.74 -18.93 -7.46
C ARG A 120 -22.02 -19.46 -6.06
N ASP A 121 -21.02 -20.03 -5.40
CA ASP A 121 -21.10 -20.53 -4.03
C ASP A 121 -21.50 -19.39 -3.07
N ASP A 122 -22.38 -19.70 -2.13
CA ASP A 122 -22.85 -18.71 -1.16
C ASP A 122 -21.75 -18.24 -0.22
N ARG A 123 -20.75 -19.08 0.03
CA ARG A 123 -19.57 -18.70 0.80
C ARG A 123 -18.81 -17.56 0.14
N PHE A 124 -18.69 -17.56 -1.19
CA PHE A 124 -18.05 -16.46 -1.92
C PHE A 124 -18.80 -15.14 -1.74
N LYS A 125 -20.14 -15.18 -1.82
CA LYS A 125 -21.01 -14.00 -1.61
C LYS A 125 -20.99 -13.56 -0.14
N GLU A 126 -20.94 -14.49 0.80
CA GLU A 126 -20.86 -14.22 2.23
C GLU A 126 -19.53 -13.52 2.57
N LEU A 127 -18.40 -14.06 2.10
CA LEU A 127 -17.08 -13.47 2.29
C LEU A 127 -16.99 -12.06 1.70
N LYS A 128 -17.67 -11.80 0.56
CA LYS A 128 -17.82 -10.44 0.03
C LYS A 128 -18.41 -9.48 1.06
N LEU A 129 -19.52 -9.86 1.68
CA LEU A 129 -20.23 -9.03 2.66
C LEU A 129 -19.46 -8.91 3.99
N LYS A 130 -18.82 -10.00 4.43
CA LYS A 130 -18.02 -10.07 5.66
C LYS A 130 -16.58 -9.57 5.51
N SER A 131 -16.27 -8.85 4.44
CA SER A 131 -15.00 -8.15 4.25
C SER A 131 -15.03 -6.74 4.84
N LEU A 132 -14.00 -6.40 5.60
CA LEU A 132 -13.73 -5.10 6.21
C LEU A 132 -12.45 -4.51 5.60
N TYR A 133 -12.48 -3.25 5.16
CA TYR A 133 -11.34 -2.57 4.55
C TYR A 133 -10.92 -1.37 5.40
N LEU A 134 -9.67 -1.37 5.88
CA LEU A 134 -9.12 -0.34 6.76
C LEU A 134 -7.94 0.36 6.08
N GLY A 135 -8.01 1.69 5.97
CA GLY A 135 -6.91 2.52 5.50
C GLY A 135 -5.86 2.74 6.58
N LEU A 136 -4.59 2.42 6.28
CA LEU A 136 -3.48 2.60 7.21
C LEU A 136 -2.84 3.98 7.12
N SER A 137 -3.09 4.73 6.03
CA SER A 137 -2.59 6.09 5.82
C SER A 137 -3.55 6.91 4.95
N ASP A 138 -3.30 8.21 4.84
CA ASP A 138 -3.97 9.10 3.87
C ASP A 138 -3.84 8.58 2.42
N GLY A 139 -2.75 7.87 2.11
CA GLY A 139 -2.44 7.30 0.79
C GLY A 139 -3.17 5.99 0.49
N ALA A 140 -3.87 5.38 1.46
CA ALA A 140 -4.53 4.09 1.30
C ALA A 140 -5.60 4.04 0.19
N ARG A 141 -6.11 5.19 -0.27
CA ARG A 141 -7.04 5.30 -1.42
C ARG A 141 -8.26 4.36 -1.35
N THR A 142 -8.76 4.09 -0.14
CA THR A 142 -9.88 3.15 0.07
C THR A 142 -11.15 3.56 -0.68
N ASN A 143 -11.42 4.86 -0.82
CA ASN A 143 -12.53 5.37 -1.65
C ASN A 143 -12.37 5.03 -3.13
N GLU A 144 -11.14 5.06 -3.64
CA GLU A 144 -10.86 4.70 -5.03
C GLU A 144 -11.03 3.20 -5.25
N LEU A 145 -10.53 2.36 -4.34
CA LEU A 145 -10.79 0.92 -4.34
C LEU A 145 -12.30 0.64 -4.38
N ARG A 146 -13.09 1.32 -3.54
CA ARG A 146 -14.55 1.17 -3.51
C ARG A 146 -15.17 1.45 -4.88
N ARG A 147 -14.73 2.50 -5.56
CA ARG A 147 -15.22 2.85 -6.91
C ARG A 147 -14.80 1.79 -7.93
N ALA A 148 -13.56 1.32 -7.87
CA ALA A 148 -13.03 0.26 -8.73
C ALA A 148 -13.77 -1.08 -8.56
N SER A 149 -14.33 -1.33 -7.37
CA SER A 149 -15.14 -2.53 -7.11
C SER A 149 -16.50 -2.55 -7.83
N ASN A 150 -16.85 -1.54 -8.63
CA ASN A 150 -18.14 -1.44 -9.33
C ASN A 150 -19.36 -1.61 -8.40
N GLY A 151 -19.25 -1.10 -7.17
CA GLY A 151 -20.31 -1.17 -6.16
C GLY A 151 -20.35 -2.47 -5.36
N GLU A 152 -19.39 -3.38 -5.56
CA GLU A 152 -19.29 -4.62 -4.77
C GLU A 152 -18.84 -4.39 -3.32
N ILE A 153 -18.09 -3.31 -3.06
CA ILE A 153 -17.76 -2.85 -1.71
C ILE A 153 -18.72 -1.73 -1.29
N SER A 154 -19.45 -1.94 -0.21
CA SER A 154 -20.34 -0.92 0.36
C SER A 154 -19.56 0.12 1.18
N ASN A 155 -20.19 1.27 1.46
CA ASN A 155 -19.55 2.32 2.26
C ASN A 155 -19.31 1.88 3.72
N GLU A 156 -20.16 0.99 4.21
CA GLU A 156 -20.17 0.47 5.57
C GLU A 156 -19.13 -0.64 5.79
N GLN A 157 -18.45 -1.07 4.73
CA GLN A 157 -17.32 -2.00 4.80
C GLN A 157 -15.97 -1.27 4.85
N ILE A 158 -15.95 0.05 4.67
CA ILE A 158 -14.71 0.83 4.58
C ILE A 158 -14.57 1.78 5.76
N TRP A 159 -13.35 1.82 6.30
CA TRP A 159 -12.91 2.88 7.21
C TRP A 159 -11.57 3.43 6.72
N GLN A 160 -11.47 4.76 6.60
CA GLN A 160 -10.26 5.42 6.06
C GLN A 160 -9.11 5.50 7.07
N ALA A 161 -9.36 5.14 8.33
CA ALA A 161 -8.35 5.05 9.37
C ALA A 161 -8.24 3.61 9.87
N TYR A 162 -7.15 3.33 10.58
CA TYR A 162 -6.97 2.04 11.26
C TYR A 162 -7.45 2.07 12.71
N GLU A 163 -7.63 3.26 13.27
CA GLU A 163 -8.19 3.46 14.61
C GLU A 163 -9.72 3.48 14.49
N LEU A 164 -10.35 2.40 14.95
CA LEU A 164 -11.80 2.20 14.90
C LEU A 164 -12.39 2.34 16.31
N GLY A 165 -13.14 3.41 16.54
CA GLY A 165 -13.88 3.59 17.79
C GLY A 165 -15.07 2.62 17.91
N GLU A 166 -15.51 2.35 19.14
CA GLU A 166 -16.63 1.43 19.44
C GLU A 166 -17.91 1.82 18.69
N ALA A 167 -18.30 3.11 18.73
CA ALA A 167 -19.50 3.58 18.05
C ALA A 167 -19.47 3.34 16.52
N LYS A 168 -18.29 3.45 15.90
CA LYS A 168 -18.16 3.20 14.45
C LYS A 168 -18.20 1.70 14.15
N ALA A 169 -17.59 0.87 15.00
CA ALA A 169 -17.67 -0.58 14.88
C ALA A 169 -19.13 -1.07 14.96
N GLU A 170 -19.91 -0.57 15.93
CA GLU A 170 -21.33 -0.90 16.07
C GLU A 170 -22.14 -0.54 14.82
N ASP A 171 -21.94 0.66 14.26
CA ASP A 171 -22.60 1.10 13.02
C ASP A 171 -22.30 0.15 11.84
N MET A 172 -21.03 -0.24 11.67
CA MET A 172 -20.61 -1.18 10.63
C MET A 172 -21.23 -2.57 10.82
N LEU A 173 -21.30 -3.07 12.06
CA LEU A 173 -21.93 -4.37 12.37
C LEU A 173 -23.45 -4.35 12.13
N GLN A 174 -24.13 -3.25 12.47
CA GLN A 174 -25.55 -3.08 12.19
C GLN A 174 -25.83 -3.07 10.68
N ALA A 175 -24.99 -2.39 9.90
CA ALA A 175 -25.07 -2.39 8.45
C ALA A 175 -24.83 -3.80 7.87
N LEU A 176 -23.81 -4.51 8.36
CA LEU A 176 -23.53 -5.90 7.97
C LEU A 176 -24.72 -6.82 8.25
N ALA A 177 -25.33 -6.72 9.43
CA ALA A 177 -26.52 -7.49 9.80
C ALA A 177 -27.71 -7.21 8.87
N LYS A 178 -27.89 -5.96 8.41
CA LYS A 178 -28.93 -5.60 7.43
C LYS A 178 -28.61 -6.18 6.06
N ALA A 179 -27.35 -6.15 5.63
CA ALA A 179 -26.93 -6.68 4.33
C ALA A 179 -27.11 -8.20 4.25
N LEU A 180 -26.68 -8.95 5.27
CA LEU A 180 -26.84 -10.40 5.34
C LEU A 180 -28.31 -10.85 5.34
N LYS A 181 -29.23 -10.03 5.88
CA LYS A 181 -30.68 -10.31 5.83
C LYS A 181 -31.28 -10.12 4.43
N LYS A 182 -30.73 -9.22 3.61
CA LYS A 182 -31.21 -8.95 2.23
C LYS A 182 -30.72 -9.99 1.22
N SER A 183 -29.62 -10.67 1.53
CA SER A 183 -29.06 -11.77 0.74
C SER A 183 -28.82 -12.97 1.65
N PRO A 184 -29.89 -13.62 2.14
CA PRO A 184 -29.73 -14.82 2.95
C PRO A 184 -28.97 -15.88 2.15
N PRO A 185 -28.08 -16.67 2.79
CA PRO A 185 -27.52 -17.85 2.14
C PRO A 185 -28.67 -18.75 1.68
N THR A 186 -28.47 -19.50 0.58
CA THR A 186 -29.48 -20.43 0.08
C THR A 186 -29.86 -21.36 1.23
N PRO A 187 -31.16 -21.44 1.60
CA PRO A 187 -31.58 -22.31 2.68
C PRO A 187 -31.11 -23.73 2.38
N LEU A 188 -30.59 -24.41 3.41
CA LEU A 188 -30.37 -25.85 3.30
C LEU A 188 -31.73 -26.50 2.98
N PRO A 189 -31.77 -27.45 2.05
CA PRO A 189 -33.00 -28.13 1.73
C PRO A 189 -33.53 -28.82 2.98
N ASP A 190 -34.82 -28.67 3.26
CA ASP A 190 -35.42 -29.34 4.39
C ASP A 190 -35.73 -30.81 4.07
N ASN A 191 -36.11 -31.57 5.09
CA ASN A 191 -36.43 -32.98 4.88
C ASN A 191 -37.62 -33.15 3.92
N GLU A 192 -38.56 -32.20 3.89
CA GLU A 192 -39.77 -32.25 3.06
C GLU A 192 -39.42 -32.06 1.57
N ASP A 193 -38.50 -31.16 1.24
CA ASP A 193 -37.94 -30.95 -0.10
C ASP A 193 -37.26 -32.23 -0.65
N ILE A 194 -36.55 -32.94 0.23
CA ILE A 194 -35.87 -34.21 -0.12
C ILE A 194 -36.89 -35.31 -0.39
N TRP A 195 -37.91 -35.42 0.46
CA TRP A 195 -38.98 -36.42 0.28
C TRP A 195 -39.79 -36.15 -0.99
N GLN A 196 -40.11 -34.88 -1.30
CA GLN A 196 -40.81 -34.53 -2.55
C GLN A 196 -39.98 -34.87 -3.80
N ALA A 197 -38.67 -34.62 -3.79
CA ALA A 197 -37.78 -35.02 -4.89
C ALA A 197 -37.72 -36.55 -5.05
N TYR A 198 -37.77 -37.30 -3.94
CA TYR A 198 -37.78 -38.76 -3.95
C TYR A 198 -39.12 -39.32 -4.47
N GLU A 199 -40.24 -38.78 -4.01
CA GLU A 199 -41.60 -39.20 -4.39
C GLU A 199 -41.95 -38.86 -5.85
N SER A 200 -41.39 -37.78 -6.39
CA SER A 200 -41.53 -37.42 -7.81
C SER A 200 -40.69 -38.28 -8.76
N GLY A 201 -39.85 -39.18 -8.22
CA GLY A 201 -39.00 -40.08 -9.00
C GLY A 201 -37.68 -39.45 -9.48
N ASP A 202 -37.41 -38.20 -9.13
CA ASP A 202 -36.16 -37.51 -9.45
C ASP A 202 -35.05 -37.85 -8.43
N LYS A 203 -34.56 -39.09 -8.53
CA LYS A 203 -33.49 -39.61 -7.68
C LYS A 203 -32.19 -38.81 -7.82
N ALA A 204 -31.96 -38.13 -8.94
CA ALA A 204 -30.77 -37.30 -9.13
C ALA A 204 -30.88 -36.03 -8.28
N GLN A 205 -32.04 -35.36 -8.31
CA GLN A 205 -32.29 -34.18 -7.49
C GLN A 205 -32.33 -34.52 -6.00
N ALA A 206 -32.95 -35.64 -5.60
CA ALA A 206 -32.93 -36.09 -4.20
C ALA A 206 -31.51 -36.36 -3.68
N ASN A 207 -30.64 -36.97 -4.49
CA ASN A 207 -29.25 -37.21 -4.11
C ASN A 207 -28.44 -35.90 -3.98
N VAL A 208 -28.68 -34.91 -4.84
CA VAL A 208 -28.06 -33.57 -4.73
C VAL A 208 -28.46 -32.88 -3.42
N LEU A 209 -29.74 -32.97 -3.03
CA LEU A 209 -30.24 -32.40 -1.78
C LEU A 209 -29.68 -33.13 -0.54
N ILE A 210 -29.55 -34.46 -0.61
CA ILE A 210 -28.92 -35.28 0.44
C ILE A 210 -27.42 -34.98 0.57
N ASP A 211 -26.71 -34.79 -0.54
CA ASP A 211 -25.29 -34.45 -0.53
C ASP A 211 -25.05 -33.03 0.03
N ALA A 212 -25.98 -32.10 -0.19
CA ALA A 212 -25.96 -30.78 0.44
C ALA A 212 -26.06 -30.84 1.99
N LEU A 213 -26.72 -31.87 2.54
CA LEU A 213 -26.77 -32.13 3.99
C LEU A 213 -25.54 -32.88 4.54
N ARG A 214 -24.76 -33.53 3.68
CA ARG A 214 -23.53 -34.25 4.08
C ARG A 214 -22.33 -33.33 4.25
N ALA A 215 -22.35 -32.13 3.67
CA ALA A 215 -21.43 -31.07 4.04
C ALA A 215 -21.68 -30.73 5.51
N LYS A 216 -20.73 -31.10 6.39
CA LYS A 216 -20.86 -30.90 7.84
C LYS A 216 -21.34 -29.46 8.11
N PRO A 217 -22.53 -29.27 8.71
CA PRO A 217 -22.93 -27.95 9.15
C PRO A 217 -21.95 -27.52 10.22
N ALA A 218 -21.39 -26.32 10.08
CA ALA A 218 -21.02 -25.57 11.26
C ALA A 218 -22.29 -25.49 12.13
N SER A 219 -22.22 -26.10 13.30
CA SER A 219 -23.27 -26.30 14.28
C SER A 219 -24.29 -25.17 14.37
N GLY A 220 -25.58 -25.55 14.34
CA GLY A 220 -26.68 -24.95 15.13
C GLY A 220 -27.01 -23.48 14.88
N GLY A 221 -28.26 -23.22 14.48
CA GLY A 221 -28.85 -21.88 14.35
C GLY A 221 -28.94 -21.09 15.65
N VAL A 222 -27.80 -20.68 16.20
CA VAL A 222 -27.67 -19.51 17.04
C VAL A 222 -27.52 -18.34 16.08
N LYS A 223 -28.34 -17.29 16.23
CA LYS A 223 -28.12 -16.00 15.56
C LYS A 223 -26.74 -15.48 16.00
N GLN A 224 -25.67 -15.92 15.36
CA GLN A 224 -24.38 -15.32 15.58
C GLN A 224 -24.50 -13.85 15.19
N PRO A 225 -24.01 -12.92 16.03
CA PRO A 225 -23.94 -11.52 15.64
C PRO A 225 -23.19 -11.42 14.31
N ALA A 226 -23.68 -10.56 13.42
CA ALA A 226 -23.06 -10.38 12.11
C ALA A 226 -21.68 -9.75 12.30
N LYS A 227 -20.63 -10.57 12.22
CA LYS A 227 -19.23 -10.14 12.37
C LYS A 227 -18.46 -10.26 11.05
N PHE A 228 -17.44 -9.43 10.91
CA PHE A 228 -16.50 -9.52 9.81
C PHE A 228 -15.56 -10.72 9.98
N THR A 229 -15.12 -11.31 8.87
CA THR A 229 -14.20 -12.47 8.85
C THR A 229 -13.01 -12.25 7.94
N LEU A 230 -13.08 -11.32 6.99
CA LEU A 230 -11.96 -10.93 6.15
C LEU A 230 -11.59 -9.48 6.44
N VAL A 231 -10.37 -9.24 6.90
CA VAL A 231 -9.87 -7.87 7.16
C VAL A 231 -8.78 -7.54 6.16
N TRP A 232 -8.98 -6.46 5.42
CA TRP A 232 -8.03 -5.90 4.45
C TRP A 232 -7.46 -4.60 4.99
N LEU A 233 -6.18 -4.59 5.28
CA LEU A 233 -5.42 -3.41 5.67
C LEU A 233 -4.75 -2.85 4.42
N MET A 234 -4.94 -1.58 4.14
CA MET A 234 -4.52 -0.97 2.88
C MET A 234 -3.58 0.19 3.10
N ASP A 235 -2.50 0.26 2.34
CA ASP A 235 -1.59 1.40 2.33
C ASP A 235 -0.93 1.53 0.95
N ASP A 236 -0.43 2.71 0.61
CA ASP A 236 0.15 2.95 -0.71
C ASP A 236 1.61 2.52 -0.84
N PHE A 237 2.42 2.82 0.17
CA PHE A 237 3.86 2.62 0.10
C PHE A 237 4.46 2.12 1.41
N SER A 238 5.42 1.19 1.30
CA SER A 238 6.31 0.83 2.40
C SER A 238 7.75 0.66 1.94
N GLY A 239 8.65 1.48 2.48
CA GLY A 239 10.08 1.38 2.19
C GLY A 239 10.85 0.46 3.14
N SER A 240 10.52 0.47 4.44
CA SER A 240 11.25 -0.33 5.45
C SER A 240 10.38 -1.20 6.36
N GLY A 241 9.05 -1.09 6.32
CA GLY A 241 8.15 -1.88 7.17
C GLY A 241 8.03 -1.44 8.64
N ASN A 242 8.96 -0.64 9.16
CA ASN A 242 9.03 -0.26 10.59
C ASN A 242 7.79 0.45 11.16
N THR A 243 7.04 1.18 10.32
CA THR A 243 5.79 1.85 10.71
C THR A 243 4.68 0.84 10.98
N TYR A 244 4.66 -0.26 10.23
CA TYR A 244 3.63 -1.30 10.36
C TYR A 244 3.88 -2.13 11.59
N ILE A 245 5.11 -2.62 11.76
CA ILE A 245 5.50 -3.38 12.93
C ILE A 245 7.01 -3.31 13.15
N ARG A 246 7.42 -3.28 14.42
CA ARG A 246 8.81 -3.42 14.86
C ARG A 246 8.84 -3.89 16.30
N PHE A 247 9.95 -4.49 16.70
CA PHE A 247 10.20 -4.85 18.09
C PHE A 247 11.13 -3.82 18.72
N ASP A 248 10.71 -3.27 19.85
CA ASP A 248 11.54 -2.40 20.67
C ASP A 248 12.25 -3.24 21.73
N SER A 249 13.54 -3.50 21.50
CA SER A 249 14.39 -4.29 22.41
C SER A 249 14.56 -3.65 23.79
N ALA A 250 14.46 -2.32 23.91
CA ALA A 250 14.63 -1.63 25.19
C ALA A 250 13.40 -1.80 26.09
N SER A 251 12.19 -1.77 25.50
CA SER A 251 10.94 -1.98 26.23
C SER A 251 10.42 -3.43 26.16
N ASN A 252 11.09 -4.30 25.40
CA ASN A 252 10.71 -5.68 25.11
C ASN A 252 9.25 -5.79 24.60
N LYS A 253 8.86 -4.87 23.70
CA LYS A 253 7.48 -4.74 23.22
C LYS A 253 7.43 -4.52 21.73
N PHE A 254 6.42 -5.09 21.08
CA PHE A 254 6.05 -4.72 19.73
C PHE A 254 5.48 -3.30 19.69
N LYS A 255 5.76 -2.59 18.59
CA LYS A 255 5.20 -1.27 18.25
C LYS A 255 4.77 -1.27 16.78
N GLY A 256 3.88 -0.35 16.41
CA GLY A 256 3.43 -0.16 15.02
C GLY A 256 1.92 -0.34 14.84
N LYS A 257 1.45 -0.06 13.62
CA LYS A 257 0.02 -0.11 13.25
C LYS A 257 -0.57 -1.53 13.38
N ILE A 258 0.16 -2.56 12.95
CA ILE A 258 -0.31 -3.96 12.96
C ILE A 258 -0.65 -4.41 14.37
N LYS A 259 0.23 -4.13 15.35
CA LYS A 259 -0.05 -4.42 16.77
C LYS A 259 -1.37 -3.78 17.22
N LYS A 260 -1.53 -2.47 17.00
CA LYS A 260 -2.73 -1.72 17.42
C LYS A 260 -4.00 -2.30 16.80
N ILE A 261 -3.93 -2.70 15.53
CA ILE A 261 -5.06 -3.26 14.80
C ILE A 261 -5.42 -4.64 15.36
N TYR A 262 -4.46 -5.54 15.52
CA TYR A 262 -4.74 -6.86 16.11
C TYR A 262 -5.30 -6.74 17.53
N GLU A 263 -4.75 -5.84 18.36
CA GLU A 263 -5.31 -5.54 19.69
C GLU A 263 -6.76 -5.06 19.60
N ARG A 264 -7.09 -4.21 18.63
CA ARG A 264 -8.47 -3.75 18.39
C ARG A 264 -9.39 -4.87 17.92
N LEU A 265 -8.94 -5.70 16.99
CA LEU A 265 -9.71 -6.82 16.43
C LEU A 265 -10.06 -7.87 17.52
N HIS A 266 -9.14 -8.12 18.45
CA HIS A 266 -9.31 -9.10 19.52
C HIS A 266 -10.09 -8.60 20.74
N GLN A 267 -10.62 -7.36 20.71
CA GLN A 267 -11.69 -6.97 21.62
C GLN A 267 -12.96 -7.83 21.41
N GLY A 268 -13.09 -8.46 20.23
CA GLY A 268 -14.07 -9.51 19.97
C GLY A 268 -15.47 -9.00 19.60
N ASP A 269 -15.67 -7.70 19.48
CA ASP A 269 -16.89 -7.05 19.04
C ASP A 269 -17.03 -7.04 17.50
N LEU A 270 -15.94 -6.73 16.79
CA LEU A 270 -15.96 -6.46 15.35
C LEU A 270 -15.82 -7.71 14.46
N ILE A 271 -14.93 -8.62 14.83
CA ILE A 271 -14.61 -9.81 14.04
C ILE A 271 -14.94 -11.10 14.78
N ASP A 272 -15.17 -12.16 14.01
CA ASP A 272 -15.19 -13.51 14.56
C ASP A 272 -13.75 -13.98 14.80
N THR A 273 -13.28 -13.85 16.04
CA THR A 273 -11.92 -14.25 16.43
C THR A 273 -11.65 -15.74 16.31
N SER A 274 -12.69 -16.58 16.14
CA SER A 274 -12.52 -18.02 15.88
C SER A 274 -12.23 -18.32 14.42
N HIS A 275 -12.68 -17.47 13.51
CA HIS A 275 -12.58 -17.70 12.07
C HIS A 275 -12.45 -16.37 11.31
N TYR A 276 -11.21 -15.89 11.21
CA TYR A 276 -10.88 -14.68 10.46
C TYR A 276 -9.53 -14.82 9.73
N GLU A 277 -9.37 -14.00 8.70
CA GLU A 277 -8.13 -13.80 7.96
C GLU A 277 -7.81 -12.30 7.91
N VAL A 278 -6.53 -11.94 7.98
CA VAL A 278 -6.07 -10.56 7.88
C VAL A 278 -5.03 -10.44 6.77
N PHE A 279 -5.31 -9.57 5.82
CA PHE A 279 -4.44 -9.25 4.71
C PHE A 279 -3.91 -7.84 4.85
N LEU A 280 -2.60 -7.66 4.63
CA LEU A 280 -2.01 -6.35 4.37
C LEU A 280 -1.77 -6.21 2.87
N LEU A 281 -2.51 -5.32 2.21
CA LEU A 281 -2.35 -4.99 0.81
C LEU A 281 -1.59 -3.67 0.67
N LEU A 282 -0.38 -3.75 0.13
CA LEU A 282 0.44 -2.60 -0.21
C LEU A 282 0.43 -2.41 -1.73
N TYR A 283 0.17 -1.19 -2.22
CA TYR A 283 0.25 -0.93 -3.65
C TYR A 283 1.70 -1.00 -4.14
N VAL A 284 2.62 -0.41 -3.38
CA VAL A 284 4.05 -0.42 -3.67
C VAL A 284 4.83 -0.76 -2.40
N ALA A 285 5.76 -1.71 -2.45
CA ALA A 285 6.63 -1.98 -1.32
C ALA A 285 8.00 -2.46 -1.77
N THR A 286 9.04 -2.18 -0.99
CA THR A 286 10.35 -2.78 -1.21
C THR A 286 10.37 -4.23 -0.73
N ARG A 287 11.26 -5.05 -1.30
CA ARG A 287 11.55 -6.39 -0.76
C ARG A 287 11.92 -6.34 0.73
N GLN A 288 12.77 -5.38 1.11
CA GLN A 288 13.14 -5.13 2.50
C GLN A 288 11.91 -4.93 3.42
N ALA A 289 10.93 -4.14 2.99
CA ALA A 289 9.73 -3.89 3.78
C ALA A 289 8.85 -5.14 3.91
N ILE A 290 8.73 -5.94 2.84
CA ILE A 290 7.97 -7.19 2.85
C ILE A 290 8.59 -8.14 3.86
N ASP A 291 9.88 -8.43 3.72
CA ASP A 291 10.60 -9.37 4.59
C ASP A 291 10.54 -8.92 6.06
N HIS A 292 10.69 -7.62 6.32
CA HIS A 292 10.59 -7.05 7.67
C HIS A 292 9.18 -7.22 8.26
N ILE A 293 8.13 -6.89 7.50
CA ILE A 293 6.75 -6.98 7.98
C ILE A 293 6.39 -8.45 8.23
N GLU A 294 6.68 -9.35 7.30
CA GLU A 294 6.39 -10.78 7.43
C GLU A 294 7.07 -11.35 8.68
N TYR A 295 8.38 -11.15 8.82
CA TYR A 295 9.13 -11.64 9.97
C TYR A 295 8.58 -11.17 11.32
N TRP A 296 8.35 -9.86 11.48
CA TRP A 296 7.90 -9.32 12.76
C TRP A 296 6.42 -9.58 13.04
N SER A 297 5.58 -9.61 12.01
CA SER A 297 4.16 -9.94 12.16
C SER A 297 3.95 -11.41 12.48
N GLU A 298 4.75 -12.32 11.91
CA GLU A 298 4.71 -13.74 12.25
C GLU A 298 5.08 -13.98 13.72
N ARG A 299 6.17 -13.36 14.19
CA ARG A 299 6.54 -13.44 15.62
C ARG A 299 5.46 -12.87 16.53
N PHE A 300 4.99 -11.67 16.24
CA PHE A 300 3.94 -11.02 17.03
C PHE A 300 2.66 -11.84 17.09
N THR A 301 2.18 -12.33 15.95
CA THR A 301 0.94 -13.13 15.90
C THR A 301 1.12 -14.46 16.60
N SER A 302 2.27 -15.12 16.44
CA SER A 302 2.56 -16.39 17.11
C SER A 302 2.66 -16.25 18.63
N GLU A 303 3.36 -15.24 19.14
CA GLU A 303 3.50 -14.97 20.58
C GLU A 303 2.15 -14.64 21.26
N ASN A 304 1.19 -14.10 20.51
CA ASN A 304 -0.13 -13.74 21.01
C ASN A 304 -1.24 -14.73 20.61
N ASN A 305 -0.89 -15.83 19.93
CA ASN A 305 -1.84 -16.81 19.39
C ASN A 305 -2.93 -16.19 18.49
N TYR A 306 -2.54 -15.21 17.68
CA TYR A 306 -3.36 -14.57 16.65
C TYR A 306 -3.16 -15.26 15.29
N LYS A 307 -4.11 -15.05 14.38
CA LYS A 307 -3.96 -15.51 12.98
C LYS A 307 -2.82 -14.76 12.29
N PRO A 308 -1.97 -15.46 11.51
CA PRO A 308 -0.88 -14.82 10.77
C PRO A 308 -1.37 -13.72 9.83
N LEU A 309 -0.57 -12.67 9.70
CA LEU A 309 -0.81 -11.61 8.72
C LEU A 309 -0.38 -12.11 7.34
N GLN A 310 -1.23 -11.94 6.33
CA GLN A 310 -0.91 -12.26 4.94
C GLN A 310 -0.55 -10.99 4.17
N VAL A 311 0.71 -10.82 3.79
CA VAL A 311 1.15 -9.65 3.02
C VAL A 311 0.91 -9.88 1.53
N ARG A 312 0.34 -8.88 0.84
CA ARG A 312 0.15 -8.84 -0.61
C ARG A 312 0.66 -7.51 -1.13
N VAL A 313 1.42 -7.55 -2.20
CA VAL A 313 2.03 -6.36 -2.81
C VAL A 313 1.77 -6.38 -4.31
N LEU A 314 1.23 -5.29 -4.85
CA LEU A 314 0.99 -5.19 -6.30
C LEU A 314 2.27 -4.92 -7.07
N TRP A 315 3.09 -3.98 -6.60
CA TRP A 315 4.37 -3.67 -7.21
C TRP A 315 5.52 -3.74 -6.20
N ILE A 316 6.41 -4.71 -6.42
CA ILE A 316 7.58 -4.92 -5.57
C ILE A 316 8.78 -4.17 -6.16
N ILE A 317 9.41 -3.34 -5.32
CA ILE A 317 10.68 -2.71 -5.61
C ILE A 317 11.79 -3.64 -5.11
N GLU A 318 12.46 -4.30 -6.04
CA GLU A 318 13.56 -5.21 -5.72
C GLU A 318 14.82 -4.46 -5.28
N PRO A 319 15.72 -5.10 -4.49
CA PRO A 319 16.90 -4.43 -3.91
C PRO A 319 17.81 -3.75 -4.94
N GLY A 320 17.86 -4.24 -6.18
CA GLY A 320 18.68 -3.68 -7.25
C GLY A 320 18.29 -2.25 -7.68
N VAL A 321 17.09 -1.78 -7.32
CA VAL A 321 16.65 -0.40 -7.56
C VAL A 321 17.29 0.56 -6.55
N GLY A 322 17.57 0.10 -5.33
CA GLY A 322 18.17 0.90 -4.28
C GLY A 322 19.56 1.41 -4.65
N LEU A 323 19.93 2.57 -4.10
CA LEU A 323 21.26 3.18 -4.26
C LEU A 323 22.26 2.64 -3.22
N THR A 324 22.20 1.34 -2.94
CA THR A 324 23.08 0.65 -1.98
C THR A 324 24.14 -0.19 -2.67
N HIS A 325 23.89 -0.64 -3.91
CA HIS A 325 24.78 -1.52 -4.67
C HIS A 325 24.93 -1.02 -6.12
N ASN A 326 26.11 -1.25 -6.71
CA ASN A 326 26.41 -0.89 -8.10
C ASN A 326 26.07 0.57 -8.43
N VAL A 327 26.39 1.47 -7.51
CA VAL A 327 26.24 2.92 -7.68
C VAL A 327 27.55 3.46 -8.28
N PRO A 328 27.49 4.24 -9.39
CA PRO A 328 28.68 4.91 -9.92
C PRO A 328 29.41 5.72 -8.84
N ALA A 329 30.74 5.76 -8.89
CA ALA A 329 31.55 6.40 -7.84
C ALA A 329 31.20 7.88 -7.66
N GLU A 330 30.87 8.55 -8.76
CA GLU A 330 30.46 9.95 -8.81
C GLU A 330 29.09 10.19 -8.18
N LEU A 331 28.17 9.23 -8.30
CA LEU A 331 26.87 9.30 -7.62
C LEU A 331 27.02 8.95 -6.13
N GLN A 332 27.86 7.97 -5.81
CA GLN A 332 28.13 7.61 -4.43
C GLN A 332 28.77 8.76 -3.66
N SER A 333 29.71 9.49 -4.27
CA SER A 333 30.39 10.62 -3.63
C SER A 333 29.42 11.72 -3.24
N ILE A 334 28.45 12.07 -4.10
CA ILE A 334 27.47 13.12 -3.81
C ILE A 334 26.41 12.67 -2.79
N LEU A 335 26.01 11.39 -2.80
CA LEU A 335 25.01 10.87 -1.86
C LEU A 335 25.45 10.96 -0.39
N ILE A 336 26.75 10.74 -0.14
CA ILE A 336 27.32 10.76 1.21
C ILE A 336 27.99 12.08 1.57
N ASN A 337 28.05 13.05 0.64
CA ASN A 337 28.72 14.32 0.86
C ASN A 337 27.95 15.16 1.90
N PRO A 338 28.57 15.54 3.04
CA PRO A 338 27.92 16.39 4.04
C PRO A 338 27.49 17.76 3.53
N LYS A 339 28.06 18.27 2.43
CA LYS A 339 27.63 19.52 1.79
C LYS A 339 26.21 19.46 1.22
N TYR A 340 25.75 18.26 0.85
CA TYR A 340 24.44 18.04 0.20
C TYR A 340 23.42 17.45 1.16
N TYR A 341 23.58 17.79 2.45
CA TYR A 341 22.79 17.27 3.54
C TYR A 341 22.64 18.32 4.64
N ASP A 342 21.41 18.49 5.12
CA ASP A 342 21.15 19.28 6.32
C ASP A 342 20.99 18.36 7.55
N PRO A 343 21.85 18.49 8.57
CA PRO A 343 21.73 17.73 9.81
C PRO A 343 20.38 17.86 10.53
N ALA A 344 19.65 18.97 10.34
CA ALA A 344 18.31 19.18 10.92
C ALA A 344 17.27 18.19 10.39
N ALA A 345 17.58 17.46 9.32
CA ALA A 345 16.75 16.39 8.80
C ALA A 345 16.82 15.09 9.62
N PHE A 346 17.79 14.96 10.53
CA PHE A 346 17.89 13.83 11.45
C PHE A 346 17.17 14.14 12.76
N ASP A 347 16.11 13.39 13.03
CA ASP A 347 15.33 13.48 14.27
C ASP A 347 15.17 12.11 14.94
N GLU A 348 14.49 12.09 16.08
CA GLU A 348 14.18 10.86 16.82
C GLU A 348 13.39 9.83 15.98
N HIS A 349 12.64 10.28 14.96
CA HIS A 349 11.90 9.38 14.09
C HIS A 349 12.80 8.73 13.04
N ILE A 350 13.81 9.44 12.53
CA ILE A 350 14.84 8.86 11.66
C ILE A 350 15.73 7.89 12.44
N GLU A 351 16.07 8.21 13.68
CA GLU A 351 16.89 7.35 14.55
C GLU A 351 16.28 5.95 14.74
N VAL A 352 14.95 5.83 14.77
CA VAL A 352 14.24 4.53 14.80
C VAL A 352 14.64 3.61 13.64
N GLY A 353 15.10 4.17 12.52
CA GLY A 353 15.58 3.43 11.36
C GLY A 353 16.97 2.81 11.55
N GLY A 354 17.70 3.18 12.60
CA GLY A 354 19.03 2.63 12.91
C GLY A 354 20.16 3.19 12.06
N THR A 355 19.97 4.34 11.42
CA THR A 355 21.04 5.06 10.69
C THR A 355 21.59 6.21 11.53
N SER A 356 22.81 6.67 11.21
CA SER A 356 23.45 7.83 11.86
C SER A 356 23.17 9.16 11.15
N THR A 357 22.67 9.10 9.91
CA THR A 357 22.22 10.26 9.12
C THR A 357 20.97 9.91 8.32
N ALA A 358 20.29 10.93 7.79
CA ALA A 358 19.12 10.72 6.90
C ALA A 358 19.49 10.67 5.40
N GLN A 359 20.79 10.79 5.05
CA GLN A 359 21.27 10.88 3.66
C GLN A 359 20.81 9.70 2.80
N MET A 360 20.98 8.48 3.32
CA MET A 360 20.60 7.23 2.66
C MET A 360 19.13 6.84 2.92
N GLY A 361 18.30 7.79 3.36
CA GLY A 361 16.91 7.57 3.67
C GLY A 361 16.68 6.77 4.95
N PHE A 362 15.44 6.80 5.43
CA PHE A 362 14.99 6.11 6.62
C PHE A 362 15.25 4.60 6.53
N ALA A 363 15.86 4.05 7.57
CA ALA A 363 16.30 2.65 7.66
C ALA A 363 17.28 2.20 6.55
N GLY A 364 18.02 3.16 5.97
CA GLY A 364 19.07 2.88 4.99
C GLY A 364 18.57 2.30 3.67
N CYS A 365 17.28 2.48 3.34
CA CYS A 365 16.71 1.93 2.11
C CYS A 365 17.33 2.53 0.83
N ALA A 366 17.84 3.76 0.91
CA ALA A 366 18.50 4.50 -0.16
C ALA A 366 17.72 4.50 -1.47
N LEU A 367 16.41 4.73 -1.39
CA LEU A 367 15.55 4.60 -2.57
C LEU A 367 15.66 5.82 -3.48
N PRO A 368 15.67 5.63 -4.80
CA PRO A 368 15.52 6.72 -5.75
C PRO A 368 14.03 6.99 -6.06
N VAL A 369 13.13 6.86 -5.08
CA VAL A 369 11.68 6.80 -5.32
C VAL A 369 10.98 8.11 -4.95
N VAL A 370 10.02 8.53 -5.79
CA VAL A 370 9.11 9.66 -5.52
C VAL A 370 7.69 9.22 -5.85
N LEU A 371 6.73 9.52 -4.97
CA LEU A 371 5.30 9.35 -5.27
C LEU A 371 4.72 10.74 -5.59
N SER A 372 3.72 10.79 -6.48
CA SER A 372 3.11 12.04 -6.92
C SER A 372 2.64 12.96 -5.78
N HIS A 373 2.19 12.40 -4.67
CA HIS A 373 1.65 13.16 -3.53
C HIS A 373 2.68 13.39 -2.41
N ASN A 374 3.82 12.68 -2.43
CA ASN A 374 4.87 12.75 -1.41
C ASN A 374 6.14 12.00 -1.83
N THR A 375 7.32 12.55 -1.52
CA THR A 375 8.57 11.79 -1.57
C THR A 375 8.77 10.99 -0.28
N PRO A 376 8.83 9.64 -0.31
CA PRO A 376 9.07 8.84 0.90
C PRO A 376 10.40 9.22 1.59
N ASN A 377 10.44 9.19 2.92
CA ASN A 377 11.68 9.48 3.66
C ASN A 377 12.66 8.30 3.60
N ASN A 378 12.21 7.12 3.16
CA ASN A 378 13.06 5.99 2.76
C ASN A 378 13.90 6.30 1.51
N SER A 379 13.52 7.31 0.74
CA SER A 379 14.31 7.78 -0.40
C SER A 379 15.53 8.56 0.07
N VAL A 380 16.53 8.68 -0.79
CA VAL A 380 17.72 9.46 -0.48
C VAL A 380 17.35 10.92 -0.19
N TYR A 381 18.02 11.53 0.78
CA TYR A 381 17.72 12.87 1.30
C TYR A 381 17.63 13.92 0.19
N MET A 382 18.52 13.80 -0.80
CA MET A 382 18.61 14.71 -1.94
C MET A 382 17.30 14.83 -2.75
N LEU A 383 16.38 13.88 -2.60
CA LEU A 383 15.05 13.96 -3.21
C LEU A 383 14.04 14.70 -2.34
N TRP A 384 14.09 14.61 -1.01
CA TRP A 384 12.98 15.02 -0.15
C TRP A 384 13.27 16.14 0.85
N GLY A 385 14.53 16.57 0.99
CA GLY A 385 14.93 17.64 1.91
C GLY A 385 13.96 18.82 1.86
N SER A 386 13.54 19.30 3.04
CA SER A 386 12.59 20.43 3.16
C SER A 386 13.15 21.69 2.51
N GLU A 387 12.29 22.56 1.99
CA GLU A 387 12.72 23.88 1.50
C GLU A 387 13.22 24.81 2.60
N ALA A 388 12.91 24.49 3.86
CA ALA A 388 13.43 25.21 5.02
C ALA A 388 14.86 24.79 5.41
N HIS A 389 15.42 23.77 4.76
CA HIS A 389 16.78 23.30 5.01
C HIS A 389 17.79 24.03 4.11
N ASP A 390 19.05 24.07 4.54
CA ASP A 390 20.13 24.70 3.77
C ASP A 390 20.34 24.00 2.41
N PHE A 391 20.24 22.67 2.41
CA PHE A 391 20.17 21.86 1.21
C PHE A 391 18.77 21.26 1.08
N HIS A 392 18.00 21.70 0.09
CA HIS A 392 16.65 21.19 -0.14
C HIS A 392 16.62 20.16 -1.26
N GLY A 393 15.66 19.23 -1.18
CA GLY A 393 15.51 18.16 -2.14
C GLY A 393 14.84 18.60 -3.44
N LEU A 394 15.02 17.81 -4.50
CA LEU A 394 14.38 18.05 -5.81
C LEU A 394 12.84 17.99 -5.75
N PHE A 395 12.33 17.09 -4.90
CA PHE A 395 10.90 16.87 -4.63
C PHE A 395 10.65 17.07 -3.14
N PRO A 396 10.75 18.32 -2.65
CA PRO A 396 10.79 18.61 -1.22
C PRO A 396 9.52 18.13 -0.52
N ARG A 397 9.68 17.69 0.74
CA ARG A 397 8.56 17.39 1.62
C ARG A 397 8.13 18.64 2.37
N VAL A 398 6.82 18.84 2.47
CA VAL A 398 6.25 19.84 3.38
C VAL A 398 5.88 19.13 4.68
N SER A 399 6.53 19.53 5.78
CA SER A 399 6.21 18.98 7.09
C SER A 399 4.94 19.67 7.62
N ARG A 400 3.80 18.97 7.59
CA ARG A 400 2.50 19.51 8.04
C ARG A 400 2.46 19.95 9.51
N HIS A 401 3.48 19.58 10.31
CA HIS A 401 3.53 19.79 11.76
C HIS A 401 4.35 20.99 12.23
N LYS A 402 4.93 21.80 11.32
CA LYS A 402 5.72 23.00 11.71
C LYS A 402 4.98 24.33 11.52
N GLU A 403 3.71 24.33 11.09
CA GLU A 403 2.96 25.55 10.75
C GLU A 403 1.63 25.75 11.51
N PHE A 404 1.46 25.14 12.68
CA PHE A 404 0.33 25.47 13.58
C PHE A 404 0.77 25.71 15.02
#